data_AF-A0AAD0CB99-F1
#
_entry.id   AF-A0AAD0CB99-F1
#
_cell.length_a   1.000
_cell.length_b   1.000
_cell.length_c   1.000
_cell.angle_alpha   90.00
_cell.angle_beta   90.00
_cell.angle_gamma   90.00
#
_symmetry.space_group_name_H-M   'P 1'
#
loop_
_entity.id
_entity.type
_entity.pdbx_description
1 polymer ?
#
loop_
_entity_poly.entity_id
_entity_poly.type
_entity_poly.pdbx_seq_one_letter_code
_entity_poly.pdbx_strand_id
1 'polypeptide(L)'
;MKKITYLVSLILCLFLVACGDDVKKLGDSPGDTATAYFDALYNQQDLQKATTMATPNLTRIMKSYGTAKQFTRNLVNMQYDEVIIEVDMTNMSVREQYGDNAKINLIFTGYLNGNKIDDMRSVKMLRKKGKWYIDKIVADPYAR
;
A
#
# COMPACT_ATOMS: atom_id res chain seq x y z
N MET A 1 6.41 54.70 6.96
CA MET A 1 6.42 53.54 7.88
C MET A 1 5.17 52.67 7.77
N LYS A 2 3.94 53.20 7.77
CA LYS A 2 2.69 52.40 7.65
C LYS A 2 2.63 51.47 6.42
N LYS A 3 3.14 51.88 5.25
CA LYS A 3 3.11 51.07 4.01
C LYS A 3 3.96 49.79 4.09
N ILE A 4 5.05 49.81 4.86
CA ILE A 4 5.92 48.64 5.07
C ILE A 4 5.24 47.67 6.03
N THR A 5 4.54 48.18 7.04
CA THR A 5 3.76 47.35 7.99
C THR A 5 2.65 46.57 7.29
N TYR A 6 1.96 47.18 6.31
CA TYR A 6 0.95 46.47 5.51
C TYR A 6 1.56 45.40 4.60
N LEU A 7 2.76 45.64 4.04
CA LEU A 7 3.46 44.67 3.20
C LEU A 7 3.91 43.43 3.99
N VAL A 8 4.39 43.64 5.22
CA VAL A 8 4.78 42.55 6.15
C VAL A 8 3.56 41.76 6.63
N SER A 9 2.44 42.45 6.89
CA SER A 9 1.18 41.79 7.26
C SER A 9 0.58 40.96 6.12
N LEU A 10 0.75 41.37 4.86
CA LEU A 10 0.25 40.64 3.69
C LEU A 10 1.08 39.38 3.41
N ILE A 11 2.40 39.43 3.66
CA ILE A 11 3.30 38.28 3.52
C ILE A 11 3.06 37.23 4.61
N LEU A 12 2.69 37.65 5.83
CA LEU A 12 2.40 36.72 6.93
C LEU A 12 1.14 35.88 6.68
N CYS A 13 0.15 36.41 5.94
CA CYS A 13 -1.06 35.67 5.58
C CYS A 13 -0.82 34.58 4.51
N LEU A 14 0.22 34.71 3.67
CA LEU A 14 0.56 33.71 2.66
C LEU A 14 1.12 32.41 3.28
N PHE A 15 1.61 32.45 4.52
CA PHE A 15 2.08 31.25 5.23
C PHE A 15 0.94 30.44 5.91
N LEU A 16 -0.28 30.99 5.98
CA LEU A 16 -1.42 30.32 6.62
C LEU A 16 -2.23 29.44 5.65
N VAL A 17 -1.90 29.44 4.35
CA VAL A 17 -2.52 28.54 3.35
C VAL A 17 -1.74 27.23 3.19
N ALA A 18 -0.76 26.96 4.06
CA ALA A 18 -0.30 25.60 4.29
C ALA A 18 -1.25 24.91 5.30
N CYS A 19 -2.54 24.89 4.97
CA CYS A 19 -3.46 23.93 5.58
C CYS A 19 -2.99 22.58 5.06
N GLY A 20 -2.24 21.86 5.89
CA GLY A 20 -1.72 20.56 5.54
C GLY A 20 -2.91 19.71 5.15
N ASP A 21 -2.96 19.29 3.89
CA ASP A 21 -3.67 18.07 3.55
C ASP A 21 -3.27 17.06 4.63
N ASP A 22 -4.25 16.44 5.27
CA ASP A 22 -4.05 15.23 6.04
C ASP A 22 -3.50 14.19 5.05
N VAL A 23 -2.21 14.29 4.75
CA VAL A 23 -1.43 13.26 4.11
C VAL A 23 -1.53 12.14 5.12
N LYS A 24 -2.53 11.26 4.92
CA LYS A 24 -2.55 9.92 5.50
C LYS A 24 -1.13 9.43 5.36
N LYS A 25 -0.39 9.43 6.46
CA LYS A 25 1.02 9.07 6.45
C LYS A 25 1.05 7.69 5.85
N LEU A 26 1.64 7.58 4.66
CA LEU A 26 1.80 6.32 3.98
C LEU A 26 2.52 5.37 4.95
N GLY A 27 1.79 4.42 5.55
CA GLY A 27 2.37 3.34 6.35
C GLY A 27 2.43 3.47 7.88
N ASP A 28 1.47 4.13 8.54
CA ASP A 28 1.40 4.06 10.02
C ASP A 28 0.92 2.67 10.51
N SER A 29 0.04 2.00 9.76
CA SER A 29 -0.38 0.62 10.04
C SER A 29 0.15 -0.39 9.00
N PRO A 30 0.28 -1.68 9.38
CA PRO A 30 0.62 -2.72 8.42
C PRO A 30 -0.47 -2.88 7.34
N GLY A 31 -1.74 -2.66 7.68
CA GLY A 31 -2.86 -2.67 6.74
C GLY A 31 -2.71 -1.62 5.65
N ASP A 32 -2.46 -0.36 6.03
CA ASP A 32 -2.26 0.73 5.06
C ASP A 32 -1.08 0.47 4.13
N THR A 33 0.02 -0.06 4.70
CA THR A 33 1.21 -0.43 3.90
C THR A 33 0.88 -1.54 2.92
N ALA A 34 0.10 -2.55 3.33
CA ALA A 34 -0.30 -3.65 2.48
C ALA A 34 -1.22 -3.20 1.33
N THR A 35 -2.21 -2.37 1.63
CA THR A 35 -3.10 -1.78 0.62
C THR A 35 -2.31 -0.94 -0.37
N ALA A 36 -1.43 -0.05 0.11
CA ALA A 36 -0.60 0.79 -0.75
C ALA A 36 0.35 -0.03 -1.65
N TYR A 37 0.90 -1.14 -1.14
CA TYR A 37 1.74 -2.04 -1.91
C TYR A 37 1.00 -2.64 -3.11
N PHE A 38 -0.21 -3.15 -2.89
CA PHE A 38 -0.99 -3.75 -3.97
C PHE A 38 -1.62 -2.72 -4.90
N ASP A 39 -1.98 -1.54 -4.39
CA ASP A 39 -2.44 -0.43 -5.22
C ASP A 39 -1.35 0.02 -6.21
N ALA A 40 -0.09 0.10 -5.75
CA ALA A 40 1.04 0.37 -6.62
C ALA A 40 1.20 -0.70 -7.72
N LEU A 41 0.92 -1.97 -7.41
CA LEU A 41 1.05 -3.07 -8.37
C LEU A 41 -0.09 -3.15 -9.39
N TYR A 42 -1.34 -3.01 -8.94
CA TYR A 42 -2.51 -3.27 -9.80
C TYR A 42 -3.08 -2.01 -10.42
N ASN A 43 -3.21 -0.92 -9.67
CA ASN A 43 -3.84 0.29 -10.17
C ASN A 43 -2.82 1.26 -10.77
N GLN A 44 -1.67 1.42 -10.13
CA GLN A 44 -0.63 2.36 -10.60
C GLN A 44 0.36 1.74 -11.57
N GLN A 45 0.41 0.40 -11.64
CA GLN A 45 1.37 -0.36 -12.46
C GLN A 45 2.85 0.04 -12.22
N ASP A 46 3.18 0.49 -11.00
CA ASP A 46 4.49 0.96 -10.60
C ASP A 46 5.20 -0.07 -9.70
N LEU A 47 6.01 -0.91 -10.35
CA LEU A 47 6.83 -1.91 -9.66
C LEU A 47 7.84 -1.25 -8.71
N GLN A 48 8.43 -0.10 -9.08
CA GLN A 48 9.46 0.53 -8.25
C GLN A 48 8.85 1.05 -6.96
N LYS A 49 7.70 1.73 -7.04
CA LYS A 49 6.95 2.16 -5.85
C LYS A 49 6.62 0.97 -4.95
N ALA A 50 6.10 -0.12 -5.52
CA ALA A 50 5.80 -1.33 -4.76
C ALA A 50 7.05 -1.90 -4.05
N THR A 51 8.22 -1.91 -4.71
CA THR A 51 9.47 -2.41 -4.09
C THR A 51 9.94 -1.59 -2.88
N THR A 52 9.53 -0.32 -2.75
CA THR A 52 9.87 0.49 -1.56
C THR A 52 9.19 0.01 -0.28
N MET A 53 8.09 -0.73 -0.43
CA MET A 53 7.30 -1.31 0.67
C MET A 53 7.58 -2.80 0.86
N ALA A 54 8.54 -3.37 0.14
CA ALA A 54 8.90 -4.79 0.22
C ALA A 54 10.26 -5.01 0.92
N THR A 55 10.44 -6.18 1.52
CA THR A 55 11.76 -6.56 2.07
C THR A 55 12.78 -6.74 0.94
N PRO A 56 14.09 -6.61 1.21
CA PRO A 56 15.11 -6.77 0.17
C PRO A 56 15.02 -8.10 -0.61
N ASN A 57 14.57 -9.16 0.06
CA ASN A 57 14.37 -10.45 -0.58
C ASN A 57 13.20 -10.43 -1.55
N LEU A 58 12.04 -9.94 -1.13
CA LEU A 58 10.88 -9.81 -2.01
C LEU A 58 11.17 -8.82 -3.15
N THR A 59 11.85 -7.70 -2.89
CA THR A 59 12.27 -6.74 -3.92
C THR A 59 13.12 -7.38 -5.00
N ARG A 60 14.04 -8.30 -4.66
CA ARG A 60 14.84 -9.02 -5.65
C ARG A 60 13.97 -9.92 -6.54
N ILE A 61 13.02 -10.62 -5.95
CA ILE A 61 12.05 -11.45 -6.66
C ILE A 61 11.19 -10.57 -7.57
N MET A 62 10.65 -9.46 -7.06
CA MET A 62 9.87 -8.50 -7.84
C MET A 62 10.63 -8.02 -9.08
N LYS A 63 11.90 -7.61 -8.89
CA LYS A 63 12.74 -7.11 -9.99
C LYS A 63 13.07 -8.17 -11.05
N SER A 64 13.11 -9.46 -10.71
CA SER A 64 13.35 -10.51 -11.72
C SER A 64 12.20 -10.69 -12.71
N TYR A 65 10.99 -10.20 -12.38
CA TYR A 65 9.84 -10.21 -13.31
C TYR A 65 9.79 -8.98 -14.22
N GLY A 66 10.60 -7.94 -13.99
CA GLY A 66 10.68 -6.75 -14.84
C GLY A 66 9.56 -5.73 -14.64
N THR A 67 8.28 -6.15 -14.68
CA THR A 67 7.11 -5.25 -14.58
C THR A 67 6.12 -5.66 -13.49
N ALA A 68 5.30 -4.71 -13.02
CA ALA A 68 4.24 -4.97 -12.05
C ALA A 68 3.27 -6.05 -12.58
N LYS A 69 2.83 -5.91 -13.84
CA LYS A 69 1.94 -6.86 -14.50
C LYS A 69 2.52 -8.28 -14.62
N GLN A 70 3.81 -8.42 -14.94
CA GLN A 70 4.46 -9.73 -15.00
C GLN A 70 4.63 -10.34 -13.61
N PHE A 71 4.95 -9.53 -12.60
CA PHE A 71 5.03 -9.99 -11.22
C PHE A 71 3.68 -10.49 -10.71
N THR A 72 2.61 -9.70 -10.88
CA THR A 72 1.27 -10.05 -10.38
C THR A 72 0.70 -11.27 -11.11
N ARG A 73 0.81 -11.32 -12.45
CA ARG A 73 0.34 -12.45 -13.25
C ARG A 73 1.02 -13.76 -12.88
N ASN A 74 2.35 -13.75 -12.72
CA ASN A 74 3.12 -14.99 -12.60
C ASN A 74 3.36 -15.42 -11.15
N LEU A 75 3.60 -14.48 -10.23
CA LEU A 75 3.87 -14.81 -8.82
C LEU A 75 2.59 -14.79 -7.98
N VAL A 76 1.78 -13.74 -8.13
CA VAL A 76 0.57 -13.58 -7.30
C VAL A 76 -0.63 -14.35 -7.88
N ASN A 77 -0.57 -14.63 -9.18
CA ASN A 77 -1.60 -15.29 -9.97
C ASN A 77 -2.96 -14.58 -9.83
N MET A 78 -2.95 -13.24 -9.91
CA MET A 78 -4.17 -12.42 -10.01
C MET A 78 -3.98 -11.35 -11.08
N GLN A 79 -5.07 -11.00 -11.74
CA GLN A 79 -5.10 -10.04 -12.84
C GLN A 79 -6.39 -9.26 -12.79
N TYR A 80 -6.29 -7.95 -12.94
CA TYR A 80 -7.42 -7.04 -13.01
C TYR A 80 -7.12 -5.95 -14.04
N ASP A 81 -8.17 -5.42 -14.63
CA ASP A 81 -8.15 -4.15 -15.36
C ASP A 81 -8.10 -3.00 -14.35
N GLU A 82 -8.95 -3.05 -13.33
CA GLU A 82 -8.99 -2.17 -12.16
C GLU A 82 -9.45 -2.97 -10.92
N VAL A 83 -8.94 -2.62 -9.73
CA VAL A 83 -9.26 -3.35 -8.49
C VAL A 83 -9.37 -2.43 -7.28
N ILE A 84 -10.41 -2.67 -6.47
CA ILE A 84 -10.58 -2.11 -5.14
C ILE A 84 -9.94 -3.09 -4.15
N ILE A 85 -9.08 -2.56 -3.28
CA ILE A 85 -8.29 -3.33 -2.31
C ILE A 85 -8.69 -2.90 -0.91
N GLU A 86 -9.20 -3.84 -0.11
CA GLU A 86 -9.68 -3.59 1.24
C GLU A 86 -9.01 -4.53 2.24
N VAL A 87 -8.76 -4.03 3.45
CA VAL A 87 -8.28 -4.87 4.55
C VAL A 87 -9.46 -5.64 5.12
N ASP A 88 -9.33 -6.96 5.22
CA ASP A 88 -10.33 -7.78 5.89
C ASP A 88 -10.23 -7.58 7.41
N MET A 89 -11.17 -6.79 7.95
CA MET A 89 -11.25 -6.47 9.37
C MET A 89 -11.90 -7.57 10.22
N THR A 90 -12.54 -8.57 9.60
CA THR A 90 -13.33 -9.58 10.33
C THR A 90 -12.47 -10.49 11.21
N ASN A 91 -11.20 -10.68 10.83
CA ASN A 91 -10.23 -11.51 11.55
C ASN A 91 -9.02 -10.72 12.08
N MET A 92 -9.09 -9.37 12.08
CA MET A 92 -8.06 -8.50 12.69
C MET A 92 -8.06 -8.64 14.22
N SER A 93 -7.70 -9.81 14.70
CA SER A 93 -7.37 -9.97 16.11
C SER A 93 -6.10 -9.18 16.40
N VAL A 94 -5.99 -8.63 17.61
CA VAL A 94 -4.75 -8.07 18.18
C VAL A 94 -3.58 -9.09 18.10
N ARG A 95 -3.89 -10.37 17.81
CA ARG A 95 -2.93 -11.47 17.59
C ARG A 95 -2.32 -11.51 16.20
N GLU A 96 -2.82 -10.78 15.21
CA GLU A 96 -2.18 -10.81 13.89
C GLU A 96 -0.99 -9.85 13.78
N GLN A 97 -0.77 -9.00 14.79
CA GLN A 97 0.38 -8.09 14.91
C GLN A 97 1.14 -8.39 16.22
N TYR A 98 2.25 -9.10 16.13
CA TYR A 98 3.10 -9.43 17.28
C TYR A 98 4.47 -8.80 17.14
N GLY A 99 4.73 -7.76 17.94
CA GLY A 99 6.02 -7.06 17.94
C GLY A 99 6.36 -6.52 16.55
N ASP A 100 7.35 -7.15 15.91
CA ASP A 100 7.84 -6.78 14.59
C ASP A 100 7.27 -7.62 13.43
N ASN A 101 6.22 -8.42 13.66
CA ASN A 101 5.60 -9.25 12.63
C ASN A 101 4.11 -8.96 12.52
N ALA A 102 3.59 -8.94 11.30
CA ALA A 102 2.15 -8.88 11.07
C ALA A 102 1.71 -9.85 9.97
N LYS A 103 0.49 -10.38 10.07
CA LYS A 103 -0.24 -11.01 8.97
C LYS A 103 -1.44 -10.14 8.63
N ILE A 104 -1.62 -9.75 7.38
CA ILE A 104 -2.75 -8.93 6.94
C ILE A 104 -3.49 -9.68 5.84
N ASN A 105 -4.81 -9.78 5.97
CA ASN A 105 -5.69 -10.34 4.95
C ASN A 105 -6.31 -9.18 4.15
N LEU A 106 -6.35 -9.34 2.83
CA LEU A 106 -6.83 -8.34 1.88
C LEU A 106 -7.86 -8.97 0.96
N ILE A 107 -8.91 -8.21 0.67
CA ILE A 107 -9.95 -8.52 -0.29
C ILE A 107 -9.71 -7.67 -1.54
N PHE A 108 -9.77 -8.31 -2.70
CA PHE A 108 -9.60 -7.71 -4.01
C PHE A 108 -10.91 -7.86 -4.75
N THR A 109 -11.55 -6.75 -5.09
CA THR A 109 -12.80 -6.72 -5.86
C THR A 109 -12.55 -5.90 -7.11
N GLY A 110 -12.62 -6.53 -8.28
CA GLY A 110 -12.27 -5.87 -9.53
C GLY A 110 -12.92 -6.50 -10.75
N TYR A 111 -12.47 -6.07 -11.92
CA TYR A 111 -12.91 -6.62 -13.20
C TYR A 111 -11.72 -7.12 -14.00
N LEU A 112 -11.93 -8.16 -14.80
CA LEU A 112 -11.00 -8.63 -15.81
C LEU A 112 -11.78 -9.02 -17.07
N ASN A 113 -11.50 -8.35 -18.19
CA ASN A 113 -12.19 -8.56 -19.47
C ASN A 113 -13.72 -8.43 -19.32
N GLY A 114 -14.18 -7.50 -18.49
CA GLY A 114 -15.60 -7.25 -18.23
C GLY A 114 -16.26 -8.19 -17.21
N ASN A 115 -15.56 -9.21 -16.71
CA ASN A 115 -16.09 -10.09 -15.66
C ASN A 115 -15.65 -9.61 -14.28
N LYS A 116 -16.60 -9.54 -13.33
CA LYS A 116 -16.28 -9.26 -11.93
C LYS A 116 -15.51 -10.44 -11.33
N ILE A 117 -14.40 -10.15 -10.64
CA ILE A 117 -13.58 -11.13 -9.94
C ILE A 117 -13.36 -10.64 -8.51
N ASP A 118 -13.61 -11.54 -7.56
CA ASP A 118 -13.37 -11.32 -6.13
C ASP A 118 -12.34 -12.35 -5.65
N ASP A 119 -11.22 -11.88 -5.10
CA ASP A 119 -10.12 -12.72 -4.57
C ASP A 119 -9.70 -12.27 -3.17
N MET A 120 -9.02 -13.15 -2.45
CA MET A 120 -8.35 -12.83 -1.19
C MET A 120 -6.87 -13.17 -1.22
N ARG A 121 -6.05 -12.36 -0.55
CA ARG A 121 -4.63 -12.69 -0.28
C ARG A 121 -4.25 -12.33 1.15
N SER A 122 -3.38 -13.13 1.74
CA SER A 122 -2.70 -12.73 2.97
C SER A 122 -1.27 -12.27 2.65
N VAL A 123 -0.76 -11.30 3.41
CA VAL A 123 0.65 -10.95 3.40
C VAL A 123 1.27 -11.11 4.78
N LYS A 124 2.49 -11.65 4.82
CA LYS A 124 3.35 -11.60 6.01
C LYS A 124 4.22 -10.36 5.91
N MET A 125 4.29 -9.61 6.98
CA MET A 125 4.98 -8.33 7.06
C MET A 125 5.98 -8.31 8.21
N LEU A 126 7.04 -7.53 8.03
CA LEU A 126 8.08 -7.30 9.03
C LEU A 126 8.18 -5.80 9.34
N ARG A 127 8.30 -5.45 10.61
CA ARG A 127 8.60 -4.10 11.05
C ARG A 127 10.11 -3.92 11.17
N LYS A 128 10.66 -2.91 10.51
CA LYS A 128 12.07 -2.53 10.61
C LYS A 128 12.19 -1.03 10.78
N LYS A 129 12.85 -0.60 11.86
CA LYS A 129 13.04 0.82 12.20
C LYS A 129 11.72 1.61 12.17
N GLY A 130 10.67 1.02 12.75
CA GLY A 130 9.35 1.64 12.84
C GLY A 130 8.46 1.49 11.60
N LYS A 131 8.98 1.08 10.44
CA LYS A 131 8.24 0.93 9.19
C LYS A 131 7.89 -0.52 8.87
N TRP A 132 6.74 -0.72 8.25
CA TRP A 132 6.29 -2.05 7.80
C TRP A 132 6.77 -2.35 6.39
N TYR A 133 7.07 -3.62 6.14
CA TYR A 133 7.49 -4.12 4.84
C TYR A 133 6.82 -5.46 4.53
N ILE A 134 6.37 -5.65 3.30
CA ILE A 134 5.88 -6.93 2.79
C ILE A 134 7.06 -7.89 2.65
N ASP A 135 6.99 -9.02 3.35
CA ASP A 135 8.01 -10.06 3.28
C ASP A 135 7.58 -11.24 2.39
N LYS A 136 6.31 -11.64 2.49
CA LYS A 136 5.77 -12.75 1.71
C LYS A 136 4.31 -12.52 1.36
N ILE A 137 3.95 -12.84 0.13
CA ILE A 137 2.56 -12.95 -0.33
C ILE A 137 2.14 -14.41 -0.19
N VAL A 138 0.99 -14.66 0.40
CA VAL A 138 0.42 -15.97 0.63
C VAL A 138 -0.88 -16.04 -0.18
N ALA A 139 -1.08 -17.16 -0.86
CA ALA A 139 -2.34 -17.45 -1.55
C ALA A 139 -3.52 -17.42 -0.56
N ASP A 140 -4.74 -17.39 -1.09
CA ASP A 140 -5.97 -17.28 -0.31
C ASP A 140 -5.93 -18.18 0.95
N PRO A 141 -6.01 -17.59 2.15
CA PRO A 141 -5.96 -18.35 3.41
C PRO A 141 -7.17 -19.28 3.59
N TYR A 142 -8.23 -19.13 2.80
CA TYR A 142 -9.47 -19.91 2.90
C TYR A 142 -9.71 -20.87 1.73
N ALA A 143 -8.89 -20.82 0.69
CA ALA A 143 -8.96 -21.79 -0.41
C ALA A 143 -8.60 -23.19 0.12
N ARG A 144 -9.62 -24.05 0.23
CA ARG A 144 -9.49 -25.49 0.52
C ARG A 144 -9.45 -26.30 -0.77
#